data_AF-A0A0K0XV40-F1
#
_entry.id   AF-A0A0K0XV40-F1
#
_cell.length_a   1.000
_cell.length_b   1.000
_cell.length_c   1.000
_cell.angle_alpha   90.00
_cell.angle_beta   90.00
_cell.angle_gamma   90.00
#
_symmetry.space_group_name_H-M   'P 1'
#
loop_
_entity.id
_entity.type
_entity.pdbx_description
1 polymer ?
#
loop_
_entity_poly.entity_id
_entity_poly.type
_entity_poly.pdbx_seq_one_letter_code
_entity_poly.pdbx_strand_id
1 'polypeptide(L)' 'MYVCVCNAIKVDTLSTLASEGLSFEEIRALTNCSNCCGSCEEFAQSVVERAHQQAGSSPRLPVHVLR' A
#
# COMPACT_ATOMS: atom_id res chain seq x y z
N MET A 1 -7.57 -3.12 9.90
CA MET A 1 -7.00 -2.32 11.02
C MET A 1 -6.70 -0.90 10.53
N TYR A 2 -6.67 0.11 11.40
CA TYR A 2 -6.20 1.46 11.04
C TYR A 2 -4.67 1.54 11.06
N VAL A 3 -4.10 2.16 10.03
CA VAL A 3 -2.70 2.59 9.98
C VAL A 3 -2.60 3.99 10.57
N CYS A 4 -3.40 4.93 10.08
CA CYS A 4 -3.43 6.32 10.53
C CYS A 4 -4.78 6.62 11.17
N VAL A 5 -4.80 6.83 12.49
CA VAL A 5 -6.04 7.18 13.20
C VAL A 5 -6.46 8.61 12.90
N CYS A 6 -5.52 9.56 12.83
CA CYS A 6 -5.78 10.97 12.55
C CYS A 6 -6.56 11.21 11.26
N ASN A 7 -6.24 10.45 10.21
CA ASN A 7 -6.85 10.57 8.88
C ASN A 7 -7.74 9.37 8.52
N ALA A 8 -8.05 8.51 9.49
CA ALA A 8 -8.89 7.32 9.30
C ALA A 8 -8.46 6.40 8.14
N ILE A 9 -7.15 6.16 7.98
CA ILE A 9 -6.61 5.32 6.91
C ILE A 9 -6.46 3.88 7.40
N LYS A 10 -7.07 2.94 6.67
CA LYS A 10 -6.97 1.50 6.94
C LYS A 10 -5.78 0.88 6.21
N VAL A 11 -5.28 -0.25 6.73
CA VAL A 11 -4.23 -1.06 6.10
C VAL A 11 -4.60 -1.37 4.65
N ASP A 12 -5.82 -1.85 4.42
CA ASP A 12 -6.29 -2.28 3.09
C ASP A 12 -6.28 -1.11 2.08
N THR A 13 -6.61 0.11 2.50
CA THR A 13 -6.54 1.30 1.66
C THR A 13 -5.10 1.58 1.23
N LEU A 14 -4.17 1.54 2.17
CA LEU A 14 -2.75 1.79 1.92
C LEU A 14 -2.14 0.71 1.02
N SER A 15 -2.44 -0.56 1.32
CA SER A 15 -1.98 -1.71 0.53
C SER A 15 -2.54 -1.69 -0.89
N THR A 16 -3.81 -1.33 -1.08
CA THR A 16 -4.43 -1.26 -2.42
C THR A 16 -3.72 -0.23 -3.29
N LEU A 17 -3.57 1.01 -2.80
CA LEU A 17 -2.87 2.07 -3.53
C LEU A 17 -1.41 1.70 -3.83
N ALA A 18 -0.72 1.07 -2.87
CA ALA A 18 0.64 0.60 -3.09
C ALA A 18 0.71 -0.51 -4.15
N SER A 19 -0.20 -1.49 -4.12
CA SER A 19 -0.29 -2.55 -5.14
C SER A 19 -0.64 -2.04 -6.54
N GLU A 20 -1.28 -0.86 -6.63
CA GLU A 20 -1.48 -0.13 -7.90
C GLU A 20 -0.20 0.57 -8.40
N GLY A 21 0.88 0.52 -7.63
CA GLY A 21 2.20 1.03 -8.00
C GLY A 21 2.53 2.40 -7.43
N LEU A 22 1.65 3.00 -6.60
CA LEU A 22 1.93 4.31 -6.00
C LEU A 22 3.03 4.20 -4.95
N SER A 23 3.89 5.21 -4.92
CA SER A 23 4.88 5.44 -3.87
C SER A 23 4.24 5.91 -2.57
N PHE A 24 4.97 5.80 -1.46
CA PHE A 24 4.48 6.29 -0.18
C PHE A 24 4.23 7.81 -0.18
N GLU A 25 5.02 8.58 -0.93
CA GLU A 25 4.84 10.03 -1.06
C GLU A 25 3.54 10.38 -1.80
N GLU A 26 3.23 9.68 -2.88
CA GLU A 26 1.96 9.83 -3.61
C GLU A 26 0.76 9.43 -2.73
N ILE A 27 0.86 8.32 -1.99
CA ILE A 27 -0.18 7.89 -1.05
C ILE A 27 -0.37 8.93 0.07
N ARG A 28 0.71 9.49 0.62
CA ARG A 28 0.67 10.57 1.61
C ARG A 28 -0.05 11.80 1.05
N ALA A 29 0.28 12.22 -0.17
CA ALA A 29 -0.36 13.36 -0.83
C ALA A 29 -1.86 13.15 -1.05
N LEU A 30 -2.29 11.93 -1.41
CA LEU A 30 -3.69 11.60 -1.66
C LEU A 30 -4.53 11.45 -0.37
N THR A 31 -3.93 10.92 0.69
CA THR A 31 -4.67 10.44 1.88
C THR A 31 -4.40 11.27 3.15
N ASN A 32 -3.44 12.20 3.11
CA ASN A 32 -2.85 12.85 4.28
C ASN A 32 -2.25 11.87 5.32
N CYS A 33 -2.03 10.59 4.97
CA CYS A 33 -1.41 9.63 5.88
C CYS A 33 -0.05 10.15 6.38
N SER A 34 0.18 10.07 7.69
CA SER A 34 1.38 10.60 8.37
C SER A 34 1.57 12.12 8.37
N ASN A 35 0.59 12.92 7.90
CA ASN A 35 0.71 14.38 7.84
C ASN A 35 0.06 15.13 9.03
N CYS A 36 -0.27 14.42 10.13
CA CYS A 36 -0.88 15.01 11.34
C CYS A 36 0.04 14.85 12.56
N CYS A 37 0.05 13.67 13.20
CA CYS A 37 0.91 13.41 14.37
C CYS A 37 2.21 12.66 14.03
N GLY A 38 2.33 12.11 12.82
CA GLY A 38 3.50 11.32 12.37
C GLY A 38 3.62 9.91 12.97
N SER A 39 2.90 9.56 14.05
CA SER A 39 3.10 8.28 14.77
C SER A 39 2.85 7.01 13.95
N CYS A 40 2.16 7.11 12.81
CA CYS A 40 1.90 5.98 11.92
C CYS A 40 2.97 5.77 10.84
N GLU A 41 3.97 6.64 10.73
CA GLU A 41 4.84 6.72 9.55
C GLU A 41 5.63 5.45 9.25
N GLU A 42 6.40 4.95 10.22
CA GLU A 42 7.20 3.73 10.04
C GLU A 42 6.31 2.52 9.68
N PHE A 43 5.17 2.38 10.37
CA PHE A 43 4.23 1.31 10.07
C PHE A 43 3.61 1.47 8.67
N ALA A 44 3.21 2.69 8.28
CA ALA A 44 2.67 2.97 6.96
C ALA A 44 3.67 2.65 5.85
N GLN A 45 4.95 3.02 6.01
CA GLN A 45 6.02 2.68 5.08
C GLN A 45 6.19 1.16 4.94
N SER A 46 6.19 0.43 6.05
CA SER A 46 6.29 -1.04 6.02
C SER A 46 5.13 -1.72 5.27
N VAL A 47 3.92 -1.14 5.35
CA VAL A 47 2.75 -1.66 4.63
C VAL A 47 2.88 -1.43 3.12
N VAL A 48 3.36 -0.25 2.70
CA VAL A 48 3.62 0.05 1.28
C VAL A 48 4.70 -0.85 0.72
N GLU A 49 5.83 -0.98 1.42
CA GLU A 49 6.94 -1.82 0.99
C GLU A 49 6.52 -3.28 0.81
N ARG A 50 5.77 -3.82 1.78
CA ARG A 50 5.24 -5.19 1.69
C ARG A 50 4.30 -5.36 0.51
N ALA A 51 3.44 -4.38 0.24
CA ALA A 51 2.52 -4.42 -0.89
C ALA A 51 3.27 -4.40 -2.24
N HIS A 52 4.35 -3.63 -2.37
CA HIS A 52 5.21 -3.62 -3.55
C HIS A 52 5.92 -4.97 -3.76
N GLN A 53 6.45 -5.57 -2.69
CA GLN A 53 7.07 -6.90 -2.75
C GLN A 53 6.08 -7.97 -3.19
N GLN A 54 4.83 -7.89 -2.72
CA GLN A 54 3.78 -8.84 -3.06
C GLN A 54 3.31 -8.69 -4.52
N ALA A 55 3.16 -7.46 -5.02
CA ALA A 55 2.76 -7.19 -6.41
C ALA A 55 3.77 -7.76 -7.43
N GLY A 56 5.06 -7.75 -7.11
CA GLY A 56 6.11 -8.37 -7.94
C GLY A 56 6.18 -9.89 -7.87
N SER A 57 5.53 -10.52 -6.88
CA SER A 57 5.68 -11.94 -6.57
C SER A 57 4.61 -12.86 -7.17
N SER A 58 3.58 -12.31 -7.83
CA SER A 58 2.52 -13.15 -8.40
C SER A 58 3.05 -13.89 -9.64
N PRO A 59 3.11 -15.23 -9.64
CA PRO A 59 3.48 -15.97 -10.84
C PRO A 59 2.41 -15.72 -11.89
N ARG A 60 2.79 -15.05 -12.98
CA ARG A 60 1.96 -15.00 -14.19
C ARG A 60 1.91 -16.42 -14.75
N LEU A 61 0.87 -17.18 -14.42
CA LEU A 61 0.61 -18.45 -15.06
C LEU A 61 0.45 -18.18 -16.57
N PRO A 62 1.21 -18.86 -17.45
CA PRO A 62 1.04 -18.69 -18.89
C PRO A 62 -0.36 -19.16 -19.30
N VAL A 63 -1.15 -18.25 -19.88
CA VAL A 63 -2.52 -18.49 -20.38
C VAL A 63 -2.49 -19.26 -21.72
N HIS A 64 -1.65 -20.28 -21.85
CA HIS A 64 -1.48 -21.04 -23.09
C HIS A 64 -1.52 -22.54 -22.85
N VAL A 65 -2.64 -23.09 -22.38
CA VAL A 65 -3.02 -24.48 -22.71
C VAL A 65 -4.54 -24.68 -22.63
N LEU A 66 -5.31 -24.17 -23.59
CA LEU A 66 -6.56 -24.85 -23.99
C LEU A 66 -6.70 -24.73 -25.52
N ARG A 67 -6.50 -25.90 -26.15
CA ARG A 67 -6.67 -26.31 -27.55
C ARG A 67 -7.56 -25.45 -28.43
#